data_AF-A0AAU7R296-F1
#
_entry.id   AF-A0AAU7R296-F1
#
_cell.length_a   1.000
_cell.length_b   1.000
_cell.length_c   1.000
_cell.angle_alpha   90.00
_cell.angle_beta   90.00
_cell.angle_gamma   90.00
#
_symmetry.space_group_name_H-M   'P 1'
#
loop_
_entity.id
_entity.type
_entity.pdbx_description
1 polymer ?
#
loop_
_entity_poly.entity_id
_entity_poly.type
_entity_poly.pdbx_seq_one_letter_code
_entity_poly.pdbx_strand_id
1 'polypeptide(L)'
;MTDDADPAGQGRNGALAAMLEVCSESDVIEHYRTIASGFDPDDYRTLIDVAWRHQFDDDRLHFKRDIRDLQQHVSRRALERVERP
;
A
#
# COMPACT_ATOMS: atom_id res chain seq x y z
N MET A 1 24.34 17.45 17.22
CA MET A 1 22.95 16.99 17.20
C MET A 1 22.65 16.62 15.77
N THR A 2 22.79 15.35 15.44
CA THR A 2 22.40 14.82 14.14
C THR A 2 21.64 13.56 14.48
N ASP A 3 20.35 13.60 14.24
CA ASP A 3 19.45 12.47 14.45
C ASP A 3 20.04 11.24 13.78
N ASP A 4 20.19 10.18 14.58
CA ASP A 4 20.30 8.81 14.14
C ASP A 4 19.08 8.51 13.26
N ALA A 5 19.23 8.71 11.95
CA ALA A 5 18.23 8.28 10.99
C ALA A 5 18.20 6.75 11.02
N ASP A 6 17.20 6.18 11.68
CA ASP A 6 16.93 4.75 11.71
C ASP A 6 17.02 4.18 10.28
N PRO A 7 18.07 3.38 9.94
CA PRO A 7 18.29 2.89 8.59
C PRO A 7 17.12 2.04 8.09
N ALA A 8 16.42 1.37 9.03
CA ALA A 8 15.24 0.57 8.73
C ALA A 8 14.05 1.46 8.33
N GLY A 9 13.87 2.60 9.00
CA GLY A 9 12.86 3.59 8.63
C GLY A 9 13.10 4.20 7.24
N GLN A 10 14.37 4.39 6.86
CA GLN A 10 14.74 4.98 5.57
C GLN A 10 14.40 4.07 4.38
N GLY A 11 14.61 2.75 4.51
CA GLY A 11 14.22 1.77 3.49
C GLY A 11 12.70 1.72 3.26
N ARG A 12 11.92 1.70 4.34
CA ARG A 12 10.44 1.74 4.28
C ARG A 12 9.91 3.01 3.60
N ASN A 13 10.47 4.16 3.95
CA ASN A 13 10.07 5.44 3.36
C ASN A 13 10.47 5.53 1.88
N GLY A 14 11.62 4.99 1.50
CA GLY A 14 12.04 4.89 0.10
C GLY A 14 11.10 4.00 -0.73
N ALA A 15 10.71 2.85 -0.19
CA ALA A 15 9.76 1.94 -0.84
C ALA A 15 8.37 2.57 -1.04
N LEU A 16 7.89 3.32 -0.03
CA LEU A 16 6.63 4.07 -0.15
C LEU A 16 6.73 5.17 -1.21
N ALA A 17 7.81 5.93 -1.23
CA ALA A 17 8.03 6.99 -2.23
C ALA A 17 8.02 6.42 -3.66
N ALA A 18 8.76 5.33 -3.89
CA ALA A 18 8.78 4.66 -5.19
C ALA A 18 7.40 4.12 -5.60
N MET A 19 6.63 3.55 -4.66
CA MET A 19 5.29 3.06 -4.94
C MET A 19 4.33 4.20 -5.34
N LEU A 20 4.38 5.32 -4.62
CA LEU A 20 3.57 6.50 -4.94
C LEU A 20 3.94 7.12 -6.28
N GLU A 21 5.23 7.15 -6.62
CA GLU A 21 5.72 7.61 -7.93
C GLU A 21 5.13 6.75 -9.06
N VAL A 22 5.29 5.42 -9.00
CA VAL A 22 4.76 4.50 -10.01
C VAL A 22 3.25 4.59 -10.12
N CYS A 23 2.53 4.66 -9.00
CA CYS A 23 1.07 4.78 -9.01
C CYS A 23 0.57 6.13 -9.52
N SER A 24 1.44 7.14 -9.62
CA SER A 24 1.12 8.44 -10.22
C SER A 24 1.42 8.52 -11.72
N GLU A 25 2.07 7.50 -12.30
CA GLU A 25 2.37 7.45 -13.73
C GLU A 25 1.08 7.31 -14.56
N SER A 26 0.98 8.11 -15.63
CA SER A 26 -0.19 8.17 -16.51
C SER A 26 -0.56 6.80 -17.10
N ASP A 27 0.44 6.02 -17.47
CA ASP A 27 0.26 4.74 -18.16
C ASP A 27 -0.25 3.66 -17.19
N VAL A 28 0.18 3.72 -15.93
CA VAL A 28 -0.30 2.85 -14.85
C VAL A 28 -1.75 3.19 -14.51
N ILE A 29 -2.06 4.49 -14.39
CA ILE A 29 -3.43 4.96 -14.15
C ILE A 29 -4.34 4.58 -15.32
N GLU A 30 -3.87 4.64 -16.56
CA GLU A 30 -4.67 4.27 -17.73
C GLU A 30 -4.94 2.77 -17.79
N HIS A 31 -3.91 1.95 -17.53
CA HIS A 31 -4.03 0.49 -17.63
C HIS A 31 -4.79 -0.15 -16.45
N TYR A 32 -4.67 0.43 -15.25
CA TYR A 32 -5.28 -0.10 -14.02
C TYR A 32 -6.41 0.78 -13.47
N ARG A 33 -6.94 1.70 -14.28
CA ARG A 33 -7.85 2.79 -13.90
C ARG A 33 -8.89 2.43 -12.83
N THR A 34 -9.66 1.36 -13.05
CA THR A 34 -10.75 0.94 -12.14
C THR A 34 -10.23 0.44 -10.79
N ILE A 35 -9.07 -0.21 -10.77
CA ILE A 35 -8.48 -0.76 -9.56
C ILE A 35 -7.70 0.33 -8.81
N ALA A 36 -6.90 1.12 -9.53
CA ALA A 36 -6.13 2.23 -8.99
C ALA A 36 -7.05 3.28 -8.33
N SER A 37 -8.23 3.54 -8.91
CA SER A 37 -9.21 4.46 -8.30
C SER A 37 -9.81 3.98 -6.98
N GLY A 38 -9.62 2.73 -6.57
CA GLY A 38 -10.06 2.22 -5.27
C GLY A 38 -9.06 2.44 -4.14
N PHE A 39 -7.80 2.70 -4.49
CA PHE A 39 -6.71 2.95 -3.55
C PHE A 39 -6.57 4.46 -3.28
N ASP A 40 -6.39 4.78 -2.02
CA ASP A 40 -5.99 6.08 -1.50
C ASP A 40 -4.49 6.01 -1.09
N PRO A 41 -3.79 7.15 -0.97
CA PRO A 41 -2.37 7.19 -0.56
C PRO A 41 -2.04 6.38 0.71
N ASP A 42 -2.95 6.36 1.68
CA ASP A 42 -2.76 5.65 2.95
C ASP A 42 -2.81 4.11 2.82
N ASP A 43 -3.41 3.58 1.76
CA ASP A 43 -3.42 2.14 1.51
C ASP A 43 -2.05 1.65 1.05
N TYR A 44 -1.35 2.46 0.25
CA TYR A 44 0.02 2.16 -0.16
C TYR A 44 0.96 2.17 1.04
N ARG A 45 0.76 3.12 1.96
CA ARG A 45 1.47 3.12 3.24
C ARG A 45 1.18 1.84 4.02
N THR A 46 -0.09 1.47 4.18
CA THR A 46 -0.49 0.26 4.89
C THR A 46 0.09 -1.00 4.25
N LEU A 47 0.13 -1.08 2.92
CA LEU A 47 0.73 -2.18 2.17
C LEU A 47 2.23 -2.31 2.46
N ILE A 48 2.96 -1.20 2.39
CA ILE A 48 4.39 -1.16 2.71
C ILE A 48 4.64 -1.54 4.17
N ASP A 49 3.77 -1.13 5.09
CA ASP A 49 3.87 -1.45 6.51
C ASP A 49 3.65 -2.94 6.78
N VAL A 50 2.69 -3.56 6.09
CA VAL A 50 2.45 -5.01 6.15
C VAL A 50 3.65 -5.76 5.57
N ALA A 51 4.13 -5.36 4.39
CA ALA A 51 5.29 -5.99 3.77
C ALA A 51 6.54 -5.88 4.65
N TRP A 52 6.78 -4.71 5.25
CA TRP A 52 7.93 -4.47 6.12
C TRP A 52 7.87 -5.28 7.40
N ARG A 53 6.70 -5.38 8.06
CA ARG A 53 6.51 -6.17 9.28
C ARG A 53 6.75 -7.66 9.06
N HIS A 54 6.40 -8.17 7.87
CA HIS A 54 6.51 -9.60 7.56
C HIS A 54 7.71 -9.97 6.68
N GLN A 55 8.64 -9.04 6.39
CA GLN A 55 9.75 -9.29 5.47
C GLN A 55 10.72 -10.40 5.94
N PHE A 56 10.79 -10.62 7.26
CA PHE A 56 11.61 -11.66 7.89
C PHE A 56 10.76 -12.72 8.61
N ASP A 57 9.45 -12.71 8.37
CA ASP A 57 8.51 -13.59 9.05
C ASP A 57 8.32 -14.85 8.20
N ASP A 58 8.69 -16.01 8.76
CA ASP A 58 8.50 -17.30 8.08
C ASP A 58 7.02 -17.72 8.08
N ASP A 59 6.20 -17.15 8.97
CA ASP A 59 4.77 -17.43 9.05
C ASP A 59 3.94 -16.58 8.08
N ARG A 60 3.69 -17.15 6.90
CA ARG A 60 2.86 -16.55 5.85
C ARG A 60 1.39 -16.37 6.22
N LEU A 61 0.89 -16.94 7.33
CA LEU A 61 -0.52 -16.83 7.69
C LEU A 61 -0.88 -15.42 8.15
N HIS A 62 -0.03 -14.78 8.95
CA HIS A 62 -0.27 -13.41 9.42
C HIS A 62 -0.22 -12.41 8.27
N PHE A 63 0.77 -12.52 7.39
CA PHE A 63 0.85 -11.71 6.18
C PHE A 63 -0.41 -11.84 5.33
N LYS A 64 -0.88 -13.07 5.06
CA LYS A 64 -2.11 -13.30 4.28
C LYS A 64 -3.36 -12.70 4.93
N ARG A 65 -3.46 -12.75 6.26
CA ARG A 65 -4.58 -12.16 7.00
C ARG A 65 -4.57 -10.64 6.85
N ASP A 66 -3.45 -10.00 7.16
CA ASP A 66 -3.33 -8.54 7.12
C ASP A 66 -3.53 -7.99 5.69
N ILE A 67 -3.04 -8.70 4.66
CA ILE A 67 -3.32 -8.34 3.25
C ILE A 67 -4.79 -8.52 2.89
N ARG A 68 -5.45 -9.58 3.37
CA ARG A 68 -6.88 -9.82 3.11
C ARG A 68 -7.73 -8.73 3.75
N ASP A 69 -7.37 -8.25 4.94
CA ASP A 69 -8.08 -7.18 5.62
C ASP A 69 -7.95 -5.85 4.84
N LEU A 70 -6.74 -5.53 4.37
CA LEU A 70 -6.52 -4.38 3.47
C LEU A 70 -7.34 -4.50 2.18
N GLN A 71 -7.32 -5.67 1.55
CA GLN A 71 -8.10 -5.92 0.33
C GLN A 71 -9.60 -5.71 0.55
N GLN A 72 -10.15 -6.18 1.68
CA GLN A 72 -11.56 -5.98 2.01
C GLN A 72 -11.88 -4.51 2.23
N HIS A 73 -11.00 -3.75 2.88
CA HIS A 73 -11.16 -2.32 3.10
C HIS A 73 -11.22 -1.55 1.77
N VAL A 74 -10.23 -1.77 0.91
CA VAL A 74 -10.17 -1.17 -0.44
C VAL A 74 -11.39 -1.56 -1.26
N SER A 75 -11.77 -2.83 -1.26
CA SER A 75 -12.92 -3.32 -2.04
C SER A 75 -14.24 -2.71 -1.57
N ARG A 76 -14.45 -2.56 -0.25
CA ARG A 76 -15.64 -1.91 0.30
C ARG A 76 -15.74 -0.46 -0.17
N ARG A 77 -14.66 0.33 -0.05
CA ARG A 77 -14.66 1.73 -0.53
C ARG A 77 -14.89 1.82 -2.03
N ALA A 78 -14.28 0.94 -2.83
CA ALA A 78 -14.48 0.91 -4.27
C ALA A 78 -15.94 0.64 -4.62
N LEU A 79 -16.59 -0.31 -3.93
CA LEU A 79 -18.02 -0.58 -4.10
C LEU A 79 -18.90 0.61 -3.68
N GLU A 80 -18.62 1.24 -2.54
CA GLU A 80 -19.35 2.42 -2.06
C GLU A 80 -19.30 3.59 -3.06
N ARG A 81 -18.16 3.78 -3.75
CA ARG A 81 -17.99 4.80 -4.82
C ARG A 81 -18.81 4.47 -6.07
N VAL A 82 -19.01 3.19 -6.39
CA VAL A 82 -19.83 2.76 -7.54
C VAL A 82 -21.33 2.86 -7.22
N GLU A 83 -21.72 2.60 -5.97
CA GLU A 83 -23.12 2.61 -5.52
C GLU A 83 -23.67 4.02 -5.23
N ARG A 84 -22.81 5.02 -5.01
CA ARG A 84 -23.19 6.43 -4.83
C ARG A 84 -22.85 7.26 -6.08
N PRO A 85 -23.81 7.47 -7.01
CA PRO A 85 -23.61 8.28 -8.21
C PRO A 85 -23.40 9.77 -7.91
#